data_AF-A0A8T0CZ21-F1
#
_entry.id   AF-A0A8T0CZ21-F1
#
_cell.length_a   1.000
_cell.length_b   1.000
_cell.length_c   1.000
_cell.angle_alpha   90.00
_cell.angle_beta   90.00
_cell.angle_gamma   90.00
#
_symmetry.space_group_name_H-M   'P 1'
#
loop_
_entity.id
_entity.type
_entity.pdbx_description
1 polymer ?
#
loop_
_entity_poly.entity_id
_entity_poly.type
_entity_poly.pdbx_seq_one_letter_code
_entity_poly.pdbx_strand_id
1 'polypeptide(L)'
;MIISKDKSILEEFNAADQASTLQFIRNTNIEGTVFHRFPPDLLKKLSTDCLVMQNHHYGTSQERLMQNTDLTNFFEVLTTSSDGDKKVEYNQLPLTSCLK
;
A
#
# COMPACT_ATOMS: atom_id res chain seq x y z
N MET A 1 -19.64 6.54 -0.10
CA MET A 1 -19.62 5.53 0.99
C MET A 1 -18.40 5.81 1.85
N ILE A 2 -18.55 6.00 3.16
CA ILE A 2 -17.42 6.13 4.10
C ILE A 2 -17.23 4.76 4.75
N ILE A 3 -16.06 4.13 4.53
CA ILE A 3 -15.79 2.76 4.97
C ILE A 3 -15.48 2.72 6.47
N SER A 4 -14.26 3.17 6.82
CA SER A 4 -13.68 3.01 8.15
C SER A 4 -14.43 3.70 9.28
N LYS A 5 -14.97 4.90 9.04
CA LYS A 5 -15.52 5.84 10.06
C LYS A 5 -14.57 6.21 11.22
N ASP A 6 -13.40 5.56 11.32
CA ASP A 6 -12.35 5.85 12.26
C ASP A 6 -11.59 7.11 11.82
N LYS A 7 -11.47 8.06 12.76
CA LYS A 7 -10.79 9.34 12.53
C LYS A 7 -9.30 9.29 12.89
N SER A 8 -8.85 8.20 13.50
CA SER A 8 -7.50 8.02 14.03
C SER A 8 -6.76 6.87 13.34
N ILE A 9 -7.14 6.57 12.10
CA ILE A 9 -6.51 5.51 11.31
C ILE A 9 -5.10 5.86 10.84
N LEU A 10 -4.88 7.14 10.53
CA LEU A 10 -3.58 7.59 10.05
C LEU A 10 -2.63 7.84 11.21
N GLU A 11 -1.37 7.54 10.97
CA GLU A 11 -0.27 7.82 11.89
C GLU A 11 0.89 8.47 11.13
N GLU A 12 1.81 9.07 11.87
CA GLU A 12 2.93 9.79 11.28
C GLU A 12 3.94 8.83 10.61
N PHE A 13 4.46 9.25 9.46
CA PHE A 13 5.52 8.59 8.70
C PHE A 13 6.54 9.62 8.21
N ASN A 14 7.81 9.25 8.21
CA ASN A 14 8.90 10.04 7.65
C ASN A 14 9.07 9.76 6.15
N ALA A 15 8.03 10.03 5.36
CA ALA A 15 7.93 9.63 3.95
C ALA A 15 7.82 10.83 2.99
N ALA A 16 8.18 12.03 3.44
CA ALA A 16 8.19 13.22 2.59
C ALA A 16 9.44 13.25 1.71
N ASP A 17 9.27 13.60 0.42
CA ASP A 17 10.34 13.68 -0.58
C ASP A 17 11.26 12.44 -0.63
N GLN A 18 10.67 11.24 -0.54
CA GLN A 18 11.40 9.98 -0.45
C GLN A 18 11.14 9.09 -1.66
N ALA A 19 12.18 8.85 -2.46
CA ALA A 19 12.16 7.77 -3.44
C ALA A 19 12.25 6.41 -2.73
N SER A 20 11.30 5.51 -2.98
CA SER A 20 11.16 4.22 -2.32
C SER A 20 10.88 3.08 -3.32
N THR A 21 11.01 1.85 -2.83
CA THR A 21 10.51 0.63 -3.50
C THR A 21 9.07 0.32 -3.08
N LEU A 22 8.39 -0.54 -3.85
CA LEU A 22 7.18 -1.25 -3.44
C LEU A 22 7.51 -2.71 -3.13
N GLN A 23 7.31 -3.13 -1.90
CA GLN A 23 7.49 -4.52 -1.48
C GLN A 23 6.16 -5.26 -1.61
N PHE A 24 6.06 -6.16 -2.59
CA PHE A 24 4.86 -6.98 -2.76
C PHE A 24 4.73 -7.96 -1.60
N ILE A 25 3.52 -8.06 -1.02
CA ILE A 25 3.26 -9.03 0.06
C ILE A 25 3.37 -10.45 -0.50
N ARG A 26 4.01 -11.33 0.28
CA ARG A 26 4.20 -12.73 -0.12
C ARG A 26 2.84 -13.40 -0.31
N ASN A 27 2.71 -14.13 -1.43
CA ASN A 27 1.52 -14.88 -1.81
C ASN A 27 0.28 -14.04 -2.14
N THR A 28 0.39 -12.73 -2.29
CA THR A 28 -0.71 -11.91 -2.79
C THR A 28 -0.96 -12.17 -4.27
N ASN A 29 -2.22 -12.39 -4.64
CA ASN A 29 -2.59 -12.55 -6.04
C ASN A 29 -2.73 -11.18 -6.70
N ILE A 30 -1.79 -10.83 -7.58
CA ILE A 30 -1.90 -9.59 -8.34
C ILE A 30 -2.86 -9.69 -9.52
N GLU A 31 -3.42 -10.87 -9.80
CA GLU A 31 -4.40 -11.06 -10.87
C GLU A 31 -5.66 -10.21 -10.63
N GLY A 32 -6.14 -9.51 -11.67
CA GLY A 32 -7.29 -8.61 -11.54
C GLY A 32 -6.97 -7.25 -10.89
N THR A 33 -5.77 -7.08 -10.31
CA THR A 33 -5.31 -5.79 -9.76
C THR A 33 -4.67 -4.91 -10.84
N VAL A 34 -4.36 -3.66 -10.50
CA VAL A 34 -3.61 -2.76 -11.39
C VAL A 34 -2.24 -3.34 -11.80
N PHE A 35 -1.62 -4.12 -10.91
CA PHE A 35 -0.30 -4.72 -11.13
C PHE A 35 -0.34 -5.91 -12.11
N HIS A 36 -1.51 -6.52 -12.36
CA HIS A 36 -1.66 -7.57 -13.39
C HIS A 36 -1.16 -7.08 -14.74
N ARG A 37 -1.41 -5.81 -15.07
CA ARG A 37 -1.12 -5.23 -16.38
C ARG A 37 0.35 -4.85 -16.56
N PHE A 38 1.15 -4.94 -15.51
CA PHE A 38 2.53 -4.48 -15.54
C PHE A 38 3.45 -5.58 -16.08
N PRO A 39 4.41 -5.26 -16.96
CA PRO A 39 5.40 -6.22 -17.41
C PRO A 39 6.18 -6.80 -16.20
N PRO A 40 6.55 -8.10 -16.22
CA PRO A 40 7.29 -8.72 -15.12
C PRO A 40 8.57 -7.98 -14.73
N ASP A 41 9.30 -7.44 -15.71
CA ASP A 41 10.51 -6.65 -15.47
C ASP A 41 10.23 -5.35 -14.73
N LEU A 42 9.08 -4.71 -14.98
CA LEU A 42 8.66 -3.52 -14.26
C LEU A 42 8.28 -3.86 -12.82
N LEU A 43 7.53 -4.95 -12.60
CA LEU A 43 7.21 -5.43 -11.24
C LEU A 43 8.47 -5.70 -10.43
N LYS A 44 9.47 -6.34 -11.06
CA LYS A 44 10.78 -6.57 -10.45
C LYS A 44 11.46 -5.25 -10.08
N LYS A 45 11.52 -4.29 -11.02
CA LYS A 45 12.13 -2.97 -10.75
C LYS A 45 11.40 -2.18 -9.68
N LEU A 46 10.07 -2.23 -9.61
CA LEU A 46 9.30 -1.61 -8.53
C LEU A 46 9.70 -2.19 -7.16
N SER A 47 10.12 -3.46 -7.12
CA SER A 47 10.54 -4.15 -5.89
C SER A 47 11.99 -3.88 -5.50
N THR A 48 12.87 -3.54 -6.46
CA THR A 48 14.32 -3.42 -6.24
C THR A 48 14.86 -1.99 -6.35
N ASP A 49 14.25 -1.17 -7.19
CA ASP A 49 14.73 0.15 -7.56
C ASP A 49 13.80 1.21 -6.93
N CYS A 50 14.35 2.34 -6.47
CA CYS A 50 13.57 3.43 -5.89
C CYS A 50 12.80 4.24 -6.95
N LEU A 51 11.75 3.63 -7.51
CA LEU A 51 10.94 4.19 -8.61
C LEU A 51 9.64 4.86 -8.16
N VAL A 52 9.27 4.75 -6.88
CA VAL A 52 8.05 5.35 -6.33
C VAL A 52 8.42 6.55 -5.46
N MET A 53 7.77 7.68 -5.69
CA MET A 53 7.92 8.85 -4.83
C MET A 53 6.88 8.81 -3.73
N GLN A 54 7.34 8.73 -2.48
CA GLN A 54 6.53 9.03 -1.31
C GLN A 54 6.67 10.53 -1.00
N ASN A 55 5.54 11.18 -0.76
CA ASN A 55 5.55 12.60 -0.41
C ASN A 55 4.41 12.92 0.56
N HIS A 56 4.40 12.22 1.69
CA HIS A 56 3.36 12.36 2.71
C HIS A 56 3.94 12.24 4.12
N HIS A 57 3.23 12.84 5.07
CA HIS A 57 3.58 12.79 6.51
C HIS A 57 2.70 11.81 7.29
N TYR A 58 1.63 11.30 6.67
CA TYR A 58 0.64 10.45 7.32
C TYR A 58 0.32 9.25 6.43
N GLY A 59 0.32 8.07 7.02
CA GLY A 59 0.10 6.80 6.35
C GLY A 59 -0.61 5.81 7.26
N THR A 60 -0.80 4.57 6.78
CA THR A 60 -1.45 3.51 7.56
C THR A 60 -0.45 2.38 7.84
N SER A 61 -0.27 2.05 9.12
CA SER A 61 0.48 0.84 9.51
C SER A 61 -0.37 -0.41 9.46
N GLN A 62 0.29 -1.57 9.50
CA GLN A 62 -0.37 -2.86 9.65
C GLN A 62 -1.31 -2.89 10.86
N GLU A 63 -0.87 -2.37 12.00
CA GLU A 63 -1.65 -2.39 13.23
C GLU A 63 -2.94 -1.59 13.07
N ARG A 64 -2.85 -0.36 12.55
CA ARG A 64 -4.01 0.50 12.30
C ARG A 64 -5.00 -0.12 11.32
N LEU A 65 -4.48 -0.72 10.24
CA LEU A 65 -5.32 -1.38 9.26
C LEU A 65 -6.05 -2.60 9.85
N MET A 66 -5.32 -3.47 10.55
CA MET A 66 -5.87 -4.72 11.11
C MET A 66 -6.88 -4.47 12.24
N GLN A 67 -6.80 -3.33 12.93
CA GLN A 67 -7.78 -2.91 13.93
C GLN A 67 -9.09 -2.41 13.31
N ASN A 68 -9.14 -2.13 12.00
CA ASN A 68 -10.33 -1.67 11.31
C ASN A 68 -10.92 -2.74 10.39
N THR A 69 -11.87 -3.52 10.92
CA THR A 69 -12.52 -4.63 10.20
C THR A 69 -13.23 -4.18 8.92
N ASP A 70 -13.78 -2.96 8.90
CA ASP A 70 -14.45 -2.44 7.70
C ASP A 70 -13.46 -2.23 6.55
N LEU A 71 -12.23 -1.83 6.85
CA LEU A 71 -11.18 -1.69 5.84
C LEU A 71 -10.57 -3.01 5.42
N THR A 72 -10.28 -3.92 6.35
CA THR A 72 -9.75 -5.24 5.97
C THR A 72 -10.76 -6.06 5.16
N ASN A 73 -12.05 -5.81 5.34
CA ASN A 73 -13.11 -6.41 4.51
C ASN A 73 -13.28 -5.73 3.15
N PHE A 74 -12.77 -4.52 2.96
CA PHE A 74 -12.99 -3.73 1.74
C PHE A 74 -11.73 -3.61 0.87
N PHE A 75 -10.55 -3.62 1.48
CA PHE A 75 -9.27 -3.42 0.81
C PHE A 75 -8.39 -4.67 0.91
N GLU A 76 -7.67 -4.94 -0.17
CA GLU A 76 -6.54 -5.86 -0.16
C GLU A 76 -5.25 -5.06 -0.09
N VAL A 77 -4.32 -5.53 0.72
CA VAL A 77 -2.98 -4.95 0.77
C VAL A 77 -2.14 -5.69 -0.26
N LEU A 78 -1.62 -4.95 -1.23
CA LEU A 78 -0.80 -5.52 -2.30
C LEU A 78 0.67 -5.27 -2.09
N THR A 79 1.01 -4.07 -1.60
CA THR A 79 2.40 -3.64 -1.45
C THR A 79 2.60 -2.88 -0.16
N THR A 80 3.81 -2.91 0.37
CA THR A 80 4.26 -2.06 1.46
C THR A 80 5.45 -1.20 1.04
N SER A 81 5.71 -0.13 1.77
CA SER A 81 6.90 0.70 1.61
C SER A 81 7.48 1.01 2.98
N SER A 82 8.78 1.32 3.03
CA SER A 82 9.43 1.75 4.26
C SER A 82 9.73 3.23 4.18
N ASP A 83 9.41 3.97 5.22
CA ASP A 83 9.75 5.38 5.34
C ASP A 83 11.24 5.59 5.67
N GLY A 84 11.67 6.85 5.84
CA GLY A 84 13.05 7.20 6.19
C GLY A 84 13.55 6.58 7.50
N ASP A 85 12.64 6.24 8.41
CA ASP A 85 12.92 5.62 9.71
C ASP A 85 12.76 4.09 9.68
N LYS A 86 12.56 3.51 8.49
CA LYS A 86 12.30 2.09 8.23
C LYS A 86 10.97 1.58 8.79
N LYS A 87 10.06 2.49 9.13
CA LYS A 87 8.69 2.15 9.49
C LYS A 87 7.93 1.71 8.24
N VAL A 88 7.15 0.63 8.36
CA VAL A 88 6.47 0.02 7.20
C VAL A 88 5.05 0.56 7.06
N GLU A 89 4.79 1.17 5.92
CA GLU A 89 3.47 1.63 5.48
C GLU A 89 2.82 0.61 4.53
N TYR A 90 1.49 0.52 4.61
CA TYR A 90 0.67 -0.40 3.82
C TYR A 90 -0.08 0.34 2.70
N ASN A 91 0.23 -0.03 1.46
CA ASN A 91 -0.44 0.51 0.27
C ASN A 91 -1.60 -0.42 -0.15
N GLN A 92 -2.79 0.15 -0.29
CA GLN A 92 -4.05 -0.60 -0.39
C GLN A 92 -4.74 -0.38 -1.73
N LEU A 93 -5.39 -1.40 -2.27
CA LEU A 93 -6.35 -1.28 -3.37
C LEU A 93 -7.72 -1.84 -2.97
N PRO A 94 -8.84 -1.27 -3.46
CA PRO A 94 -10.16 -1.83 -3.20
C PRO A 94 -10.25 -3.27 -3.71
N LEU A 95 -10.80 -4.18 -2.90
CA LEU A 95 -11.10 -5.58 -3.28
C LEU A 95 -12.05 -5.65 -4.49
N THR A 96 -12.79 -4.56 -4.76
CA THR A 96 -13.75 -4.45 -5.86
C THR A 96 -13.16 -3.80 -7.12
N SER A 97 -11.83 -3.85 -7.33
CA SER A 97 -11.17 -3.28 -8.51
C SER A 97 -11.46 -4.01 -9.85
N CYS A 98 -12.73 -4.34 -10.11
CA CYS A 98 -13.25 -4.25 -11.47
C CYS A 98 -13.53 -2.78 -11.75
N LEU A 99 -12.62 -2.11 -12.46
CA LEU A 99 -13.04 -1.10 -13.43
C LEU A 99 -14.08 -1.79 -14.33
N LYS A 100 -15.36 -1.53 -14.09
CA LYS A 100 -16.38 -1.67 -15.12
C LYS A 100 -16.30 -0.46 -16.03
#